data_AF-A0AAR5QCG1-F1
#
_entry.id   AF-A0AAR5QCG1-F1
#
_cell.length_a   1.000
_cell.length_b   1.000
_cell.length_c   1.000
_cell.angle_alpha   90.00
_cell.angle_beta   90.00
_cell.angle_gamma   90.00
#
_symmetry.space_group_name_H-M   'P 1'
#
loop_
_entity.id
_entity.type
_entity.pdbx_description
1 polymer ?
#
loop_
_entity_poly.entity_id
_entity_poly.type
_entity_poly.pdbx_seq_one_letter_code
_entity_poly.pdbx_strand_id
1 'polypeptide(L)'
;MDSWEKDQARLLKIVEEMNSGSSNSESESDADSAENNNSDSEDDESTTDEEYEAPEEPENDETWHTNTTSIRNFSFDADAAGILLDIEENVSPIQVFEKIWDDQVMEMIIKSTNDYGIKLCNQARPHTRHSRKANFKNTDMIEMRKFLGLGLLQSQLKFSSIRKLFSIDALHYHPAFPSQMSGRRFEQILRCFCVEEENSSDPLRKIKIFLDLLIQKFANAYAPNEALSLDESLLLFRGRLYFRTYMKGKKAKYGIKFYELCSAQGYVLNIEVYKGHRENDENMTTIESLVMRLMQSYLNKGHHLFMDNYYNSLPLSNKLLSKKTHVTGTLRVNRKGLPQEITRRKLRKGEHVWRRQNQTYVSKWKDKRDVLCLTTAYHPSMINTANRRQQEKRKPIEIVNYNQNMSGVDRADQMMSYYSCPRKTIRWYKKIIFHLLDVAVWNSFYIFKEKTGSQMKYIEYREAIIRSLT
;
A
#
# COMPACT_ATOMS: atom_id res chain seq x y z
N MET A 1 -38.75 -37.19 11.92
CA MET A 1 -37.75 -36.12 11.83
C MET A 1 -36.42 -36.79 12.10
N ASP A 2 -35.65 -36.94 11.04
CA ASP A 2 -34.59 -37.93 10.90
C ASP A 2 -33.39 -37.52 11.78
N SER A 3 -32.63 -38.49 12.29
CA SER A 3 -31.46 -38.24 13.16
C SER A 3 -30.46 -37.29 12.49
N TRP A 4 -30.41 -37.34 11.17
CA TRP A 4 -29.57 -36.51 10.31
C TRP A 4 -29.99 -35.03 10.28
N GLU A 5 -31.30 -34.73 10.29
CA GLU A 5 -31.79 -33.34 10.29
C GLU A 5 -31.49 -32.63 11.62
N LYS A 6 -31.51 -33.39 12.72
CA LYS A 6 -31.14 -32.87 14.05
C LYS A 6 -29.65 -32.56 14.16
N ASP A 7 -28.80 -33.38 13.57
CA ASP A 7 -27.36 -33.13 13.54
C ASP A 7 -27.00 -31.96 12.61
N GLN A 8 -27.71 -31.80 11.50
CA GLN A 8 -27.51 -30.66 10.60
C GLN A 8 -27.92 -29.33 11.25
N ALA A 9 -29.03 -29.32 11.99
CA ALA A 9 -29.45 -28.15 12.78
C ALA A 9 -28.47 -27.85 13.93
N ARG A 10 -27.90 -28.87 14.57
CA ARG A 10 -26.89 -28.71 15.62
C ARG A 10 -25.58 -28.13 15.07
N LEU A 11 -25.15 -28.57 13.89
CA LEU A 11 -23.95 -28.05 13.23
C LEU A 11 -24.12 -26.60 12.75
N LEU A 12 -25.30 -26.24 12.21
CA LEU A 12 -25.61 -24.86 11.83
C LEU A 12 -25.56 -23.93 13.05
N LYS A 13 -26.06 -24.39 14.20
CA LYS A 13 -26.04 -23.61 15.44
C LYS A 13 -24.62 -23.40 15.99
N ILE A 14 -23.76 -24.41 15.88
CA ILE A 14 -22.34 -24.29 16.26
C ILE A 14 -21.59 -23.31 15.33
N VAL A 15 -21.91 -23.30 14.03
CA VAL A 15 -21.32 -22.36 13.06
C VAL A 15 -21.78 -20.93 13.32
N GLU A 16 -23.04 -20.73 13.71
CA GLU A 16 -23.56 -19.42 14.11
C GLU A 16 -22.94 -18.93 15.43
N GLU A 17 -22.76 -19.81 16.42
CA GLU A 17 -22.10 -19.51 17.68
C GLU A 17 -20.61 -19.14 17.47
N MET A 18 -19.90 -19.86 16.59
CA MET A 18 -18.50 -19.54 16.20
C MET A 18 -18.36 -18.20 15.46
N ASN A 19 -19.37 -17.77 14.70
CA ASN A 19 -19.34 -16.48 14.00
C ASN A 19 -19.69 -15.29 14.91
N SER A 20 -20.23 -15.54 16.10
CA SER A 20 -20.66 -14.50 17.05
C SER A 20 -19.69 -14.26 18.21
N GLY A 21 -18.69 -15.13 18.41
CA GLY A 21 -17.71 -15.03 19.50
C GLY A 21 -16.27 -15.14 19.01
N SER A 22 -15.60 -14.01 18.79
CA SER A 22 -14.13 -13.99 18.68
C SER A 22 -13.54 -12.80 19.42
N SER A 23 -13.71 -12.85 20.73
CA SER A 23 -12.82 -12.23 21.71
C SER A 23 -12.39 -13.32 22.70
N ASN A 24 -11.28 -14.00 22.41
CA ASN A 24 -10.33 -14.31 23.48
C ASN A 24 -8.97 -14.66 22.89
N SER A 25 -7.99 -13.90 23.38
CA SER A 25 -6.56 -14.08 23.27
C SER A 25 -6.13 -15.26 24.13
N GLU A 26 -5.33 -16.17 23.58
CA GLU A 26 -4.43 -16.99 24.37
C GLU A 26 -2.99 -16.65 24.01
N SER A 27 -2.29 -16.26 25.06
CA SER A 27 -0.87 -16.01 25.18
C SER A 27 -0.10 -17.32 25.18
N GLU A 28 0.95 -17.40 24.38
CA GLU A 28 2.07 -18.30 24.66
C GLU A 28 3.32 -17.45 24.87
N SER A 29 3.84 -17.59 26.08
CA SER A 29 5.11 -17.11 26.58
C SER A 29 6.26 -17.87 25.91
N ASP A 30 7.27 -17.14 25.45
CA ASP A 30 8.63 -17.64 25.45
C ASP A 30 9.55 -16.51 25.90
N ALA A 31 10.16 -16.75 27.06
CA ALA A 31 11.23 -15.95 27.63
C ALA A 31 12.50 -16.20 26.83
N ASP A 32 13.19 -15.13 26.45
CA ASP A 32 14.65 -15.14 26.48
C ASP A 32 15.17 -13.70 26.56
N SER A 33 15.86 -13.46 27.67
CA SER A 33 16.59 -12.27 28.05
C SER A 33 17.74 -11.98 27.08
N ALA A 34 17.73 -10.80 26.48
CA ALA A 34 18.93 -10.10 26.04
C ALA A 34 18.62 -8.60 26.00
N GLU A 35 19.53 -7.83 26.58
CA GLU A 35 19.38 -6.45 27.00
C GLU A 35 18.85 -5.49 25.91
N ASN A 36 17.92 -4.68 26.38
CA ASN A 36 17.13 -3.70 25.64
C ASN A 36 17.94 -2.48 25.22
N ASN A 37 17.71 -2.03 23.99
CA ASN A 37 17.50 -0.62 23.62
C ASN A 37 16.85 -0.58 22.23
N ASN A 38 15.54 -0.78 22.15
CA ASN A 38 14.73 -0.55 20.95
C ASN A 38 13.56 0.34 21.34
N SER A 39 13.54 1.58 20.84
CA SER A 39 12.34 2.42 20.85
C SER A 39 11.52 2.07 19.61
N ASP A 40 10.41 1.34 19.77
CA ASP A 40 9.41 1.26 18.71
C ASP A 40 8.81 2.66 18.49
N SER A 41 8.70 3.12 17.23
CA SER A 41 8.03 4.39 16.94
C SER A 41 6.52 4.20 17.00
N GLU A 42 5.91 4.73 18.06
CA GLU A 42 4.46 4.85 18.20
C GLU A 42 3.97 5.99 17.30
N ASP A 43 3.42 5.67 16.13
CA ASP A 43 2.56 6.61 15.39
C ASP A 43 1.14 6.46 15.98
N ASP A 44 0.86 7.11 17.12
CA ASP A 44 -0.48 7.12 17.71
C ASP A 44 -1.42 8.01 16.89
N GLU A 45 -2.16 7.40 15.97
CA GLU A 45 -3.28 8.03 15.26
C GLU A 45 -4.58 8.03 16.07
N SER A 46 -4.51 8.17 17.40
CA SER A 46 -5.69 8.40 18.22
C SER A 46 -5.61 9.71 19.00
N THR A 47 -6.52 10.60 18.59
CA THR A 47 -7.18 11.65 19.36
C THR A 47 -6.94 11.63 20.88
N THR A 48 -6.01 12.46 21.34
CA THR A 48 -6.07 13.10 22.65
C THR A 48 -5.84 14.59 22.47
N ASP A 49 -6.80 15.37 22.97
CA ASP A 49 -6.71 16.82 23.09
C ASP A 49 -5.65 17.13 24.15
N GLU A 50 -4.39 17.26 23.74
CA GLU A 50 -3.36 17.86 24.60
C GLU A 50 -3.30 19.37 24.28
N GLU A 51 -3.66 20.18 25.27
CA GLU A 51 -3.54 21.63 25.27
C GLU A 51 -2.07 22.01 25.12
N TYR A 52 -1.68 22.33 23.89
CA TYR A 52 -0.35 22.87 23.59
C TYR A 52 -0.45 24.40 23.58
N GLU A 53 0.19 25.05 24.56
CA GLU A 53 0.39 26.51 24.53
C GLU A 53 1.33 26.86 23.37
N ALA A 54 0.84 27.72 22.47
CA ALA A 54 1.57 28.16 21.30
C ALA A 54 2.63 29.21 21.70
N PRO A 55 3.91 29.08 21.28
CA PRO A 55 4.84 30.19 21.32
C PRO A 55 4.40 31.29 20.35
N GLU A 56 4.54 32.55 20.76
CA GLU A 56 4.25 33.72 19.93
C GLU A 56 5.26 33.91 18.79
N GLU A 57 4.74 34.40 17.65
CA GLU A 57 5.41 35.03 16.48
C GLU A 57 6.12 34.17 15.40
N PRO A 58 6.21 34.64 14.13
CA PRO A 58 5.86 35.96 13.58
C PRO A 58 4.57 35.98 12.71
N GLU A 59 3.97 37.17 12.59
CA GLU A 59 2.81 37.44 11.74
C GLU A 59 3.16 37.21 10.25
N ASN A 60 2.48 36.26 9.62
CA ASN A 60 2.47 36.17 8.16
C ASN A 60 1.42 37.17 7.66
N ASP A 61 1.88 38.28 7.08
CA ASP A 61 1.14 39.50 6.71
C ASP A 61 0.13 39.30 5.53
N GLU A 62 -0.22 38.06 5.20
CA GLU A 62 -1.20 37.74 4.16
C GLU A 62 -2.58 37.48 4.76
N THR A 63 -3.44 38.49 4.65
CA THR A 63 -4.81 38.49 5.16
C THR A 63 -5.70 37.42 4.53
N TRP A 64 -6.51 36.76 5.36
CA TRP A 64 -7.54 35.82 4.90
C TRP A 64 -8.73 36.57 4.32
N HIS A 65 -9.23 36.13 3.17
CA HIS A 65 -10.31 36.78 2.44
C HIS A 65 -11.59 35.93 2.37
N THR A 66 -12.71 36.62 2.19
CA THR A 66 -14.06 36.03 1.98
C THR A 66 -14.50 36.00 0.52
N ASN A 67 -13.71 36.58 -0.39
CA ASN A 67 -13.97 36.56 -1.82
C ASN A 67 -13.28 35.37 -2.51
N THR A 68 -13.85 34.94 -3.63
CA THR A 68 -13.19 34.02 -4.54
C THR A 68 -12.22 34.76 -5.44
N THR A 69 -11.26 34.03 -5.99
CA THR A 69 -10.37 34.45 -7.08
C THR A 69 -10.37 33.35 -8.14
N SER A 70 -9.96 33.62 -9.37
CA SER A 70 -9.89 32.58 -10.41
C SER A 70 -9.01 31.42 -9.97
N ILE A 71 -9.49 30.18 -10.13
CA ILE A 71 -8.68 28.99 -9.93
C ILE A 71 -7.63 28.94 -11.04
N ARG A 72 -6.38 28.66 -10.68
CA ARG A 72 -5.31 28.43 -11.66
C ARG A 72 -5.68 27.25 -12.55
N ASN A 73 -5.74 27.46 -13.86
CA ASN A 73 -5.90 26.37 -14.80
C ASN A 73 -4.52 25.79 -15.14
N PHE A 74 -4.23 24.59 -14.64
CA PHE A 74 -3.10 23.81 -15.11
C PHE A 74 -3.60 22.90 -16.23
N SER A 75 -3.15 23.12 -17.46
CA SER A 75 -3.46 22.23 -18.58
C SER A 75 -2.99 20.82 -18.24
N PHE A 76 -3.92 19.91 -17.97
CA PHE A 76 -3.67 18.48 -17.86
C PHE A 76 -3.77 17.88 -19.26
N ASP A 77 -2.75 17.12 -19.65
CA ASP A 77 -2.73 16.40 -20.93
C ASP A 77 -3.47 15.08 -20.78
N ALA A 78 -4.77 15.09 -21.07
CA ALA A 78 -5.61 13.90 -21.00
C ALA A 78 -5.27 12.87 -22.09
N ASP A 79 -4.72 13.31 -23.23
CA ASP A 79 -4.34 12.42 -24.33
C ASP A 79 -3.07 11.62 -24.02
N ALA A 80 -2.23 12.14 -23.10
CA ALA A 80 -1.07 11.42 -22.59
C ALA A 80 -1.40 10.38 -21.49
N ALA A 81 -2.64 10.36 -20.97
CA ALA A 81 -3.06 9.39 -19.96
C ALA A 81 -3.41 8.04 -20.60
N GLY A 82 -3.13 6.94 -19.88
CA GLY A 82 -3.45 5.58 -20.31
C GLY A 82 -2.25 4.63 -20.26
N ILE A 83 -2.41 3.50 -20.95
CA ILE A 83 -1.42 2.43 -20.96
C ILE A 83 -0.24 2.83 -21.84
N LEU A 84 0.96 2.83 -21.25
CA LEU A 84 2.22 3.15 -21.94
C LEU A 84 2.91 1.89 -22.50
N LEU A 85 2.51 0.72 -22.03
CA LEU A 85 3.04 -0.55 -22.52
C LEU A 85 2.52 -0.85 -23.92
N ASP A 86 3.43 -1.32 -24.77
CA ASP A 86 3.07 -1.92 -26.04
C ASP A 86 2.44 -3.31 -25.82
N ILE A 87 1.11 -3.34 -25.94
CA ILE A 87 0.25 -4.48 -25.64
C ILE A 87 -0.78 -4.63 -26.76
N GLU A 88 -0.86 -5.84 -27.32
CA GLU A 88 -1.85 -6.23 -28.34
C GLU A 88 -3.28 -6.34 -27.76
N GLU A 89 -4.30 -6.26 -28.60
CA GLU A 89 -5.71 -6.33 -28.15
C GLU A 89 -6.08 -7.69 -27.55
N ASN A 90 -5.53 -8.79 -28.07
CA ASN A 90 -5.81 -10.16 -27.62
C ASN A 90 -4.77 -10.68 -26.61
N VAL A 91 -4.14 -9.78 -25.87
CA VAL A 91 -3.11 -10.13 -24.90
C VAL A 91 -3.64 -11.07 -23.81
N SER A 92 -2.83 -12.04 -23.42
CA SER A 92 -3.14 -12.92 -22.28
C SER A 92 -2.72 -12.30 -20.94
N PRO A 93 -3.31 -12.72 -19.81
CA PRO A 93 -2.91 -12.25 -18.48
C PRO A 93 -1.40 -12.36 -18.19
N ILE A 94 -0.77 -13.46 -18.61
CA ILE A 94 0.65 -13.67 -18.37
C ILE A 94 1.51 -12.68 -19.16
N GLN A 95 1.14 -12.38 -20.41
CA GLN A 95 1.88 -11.43 -21.25
C GLN A 95 1.85 -10.01 -20.66
N VAL A 96 0.71 -9.56 -20.09
CA VAL A 96 0.65 -8.26 -19.40
C VAL A 96 1.49 -8.27 -18.13
N PHE A 97 1.40 -9.34 -17.34
CA PHE A 97 2.22 -9.51 -16.14
C PHE A 97 3.72 -9.48 -16.44
N GLU A 98 4.17 -10.17 -17.48
CA GLU A 98 5.58 -10.25 -17.90
C GLU A 98 6.12 -8.94 -18.48
N LYS A 99 5.28 -7.95 -18.80
CA LYS A 99 5.77 -6.58 -19.11
C LYS A 99 6.23 -5.83 -17.86
N ILE A 100 5.72 -6.20 -16.68
CA ILE A 100 6.08 -5.60 -15.39
C ILE A 100 7.08 -6.50 -14.66
N TRP A 101 6.80 -7.79 -14.58
CA TRP A 101 7.66 -8.80 -13.97
C TRP A 101 8.42 -9.57 -15.05
N ASP A 102 9.29 -8.85 -15.75
CA ASP A 102 10.00 -9.32 -16.93
C ASP A 102 11.24 -10.15 -16.60
N ASP A 103 11.97 -10.55 -17.65
CA ASP A 103 13.18 -11.35 -17.53
C ASP A 103 14.26 -10.63 -16.71
N GLN A 104 14.37 -9.30 -16.78
CA GLN A 104 15.31 -8.53 -15.95
C GLN A 104 15.02 -8.71 -14.46
N VAL A 105 13.75 -8.61 -14.06
CA VAL A 105 13.31 -8.82 -12.66
C VAL A 105 13.59 -10.25 -12.23
N MET A 106 13.26 -11.22 -13.08
CA MET A 106 13.48 -12.65 -12.81
C MET A 106 14.96 -13.00 -12.68
N GLU A 107 15.80 -12.53 -13.59
CA GLU A 107 17.24 -12.75 -13.58
C GLU A 107 17.90 -12.17 -12.33
N MET A 108 17.50 -10.96 -11.90
CA MET A 108 17.99 -10.36 -10.65
C MET A 108 17.68 -11.26 -9.44
N ILE A 109 16.45 -11.77 -9.35
CA ILE A 109 16.03 -12.68 -8.27
C ILE A 109 16.82 -13.99 -8.33
N ILE A 110 16.94 -14.59 -9.52
CA ILE A 110 17.62 -15.89 -9.73
C ILE A 110 19.09 -15.77 -9.36
N LYS A 111 19.79 -14.78 -9.91
CA LYS A 111 21.21 -14.52 -9.63
C LYS A 111 21.43 -14.33 -8.14
N SER A 112 20.67 -13.43 -7.51
CA SER A 112 20.81 -13.12 -6.09
C SER A 112 20.52 -14.33 -5.19
N THR A 113 19.49 -15.11 -5.54
CA THR A 113 19.12 -16.33 -4.79
C THR A 113 20.19 -17.42 -4.91
N ASN A 114 20.79 -17.58 -6.10
CA ASN A 114 21.89 -18.51 -6.34
C ASN A 114 23.16 -18.11 -5.59
N ASP A 115 23.57 -16.84 -5.72
CA ASP A 115 24.74 -16.29 -5.04
C ASP A 115 24.62 -16.46 -3.51
N TYR A 116 23.44 -16.16 -2.95
CA TYR A 116 23.18 -16.35 -1.52
C TYR A 116 23.17 -17.83 -1.11
N GLY A 117 22.63 -18.71 -1.94
CA GLY A 117 22.62 -20.16 -1.71
C GLY A 117 24.03 -20.75 -1.64
N ILE A 118 24.89 -20.41 -2.60
CA ILE A 118 26.31 -20.83 -2.63
C ILE A 118 27.05 -20.29 -1.41
N LYS A 119 26.90 -18.99 -1.10
CA LYS A 119 27.51 -18.36 0.07
C LYS A 119 27.12 -19.05 1.37
N LEU A 120 25.87 -19.51 1.48
CA LEU A 120 25.35 -20.18 2.67
C LEU A 120 25.94 -21.59 2.88
N CYS A 121 26.25 -22.31 1.79
CA CYS A 121 26.92 -23.61 1.79
C CYS A 121 28.37 -23.51 2.27
N ASN A 122 29.08 -22.44 1.88
CA ASN A 122 30.50 -22.24 2.20
C ASN A 122 30.78 -21.78 3.66
N GLN A 123 29.76 -21.70 4.53
CA GLN A 123 29.94 -21.25 5.92
C GLN A 123 30.45 -22.39 6.83
N ALA A 124 31.54 -22.13 7.55
CA ALA A 124 32.23 -23.06 8.46
C ALA A 124 31.53 -23.28 9.83
N ARG A 125 30.20 -23.46 9.85
CA ARG A 125 29.50 -23.88 11.07
C ARG A 125 29.65 -25.39 11.27
N PRO A 126 29.80 -25.91 12.50
CA PRO A 126 29.90 -27.35 12.74
C PRO A 126 28.66 -28.05 12.19
N HIS A 127 28.88 -28.96 11.23
CA HIS A 127 27.80 -29.65 10.52
C HIS A 127 27.54 -31.00 11.15
N THR A 128 26.27 -31.31 11.39
CA THR A 128 25.84 -32.69 11.63
C THR A 128 25.76 -33.43 10.29
N ARG A 129 25.94 -34.75 10.29
CA ARG A 129 25.89 -35.64 9.09
C ARG A 129 24.62 -35.49 8.24
N HIS A 130 23.53 -34.95 8.81
CA HIS A 130 22.25 -34.70 8.15
C HIS A 130 21.97 -33.21 7.88
N SER A 131 23.00 -32.36 7.98
CA SER A 131 22.90 -30.92 7.73
C SER A 131 22.45 -30.67 6.28
N ARG A 132 21.25 -30.11 6.13
CA ARG A 132 20.60 -29.73 4.86
C ARG A 132 21.35 -28.64 4.06
N LYS A 133 22.58 -28.28 4.46
CA LYS A 133 23.40 -27.18 3.93
C LYS A 133 24.55 -27.62 3.03
N ALA A 134 24.83 -28.91 2.83
CA ALA A 134 26.02 -29.32 2.09
C ALA A 134 25.99 -28.91 0.60
N ASN A 135 24.82 -28.98 -0.07
CA ASN A 135 24.71 -28.70 -1.51
C ASN A 135 23.45 -27.86 -1.82
N PHE A 136 23.62 -26.62 -2.27
CA PHE A 136 22.57 -25.81 -2.88
C PHE A 136 22.68 -25.95 -4.40
N LYS A 137 21.65 -26.53 -5.04
CA LYS A 137 21.55 -26.54 -6.50
C LYS A 137 21.03 -25.18 -6.96
N ASN A 138 21.68 -24.58 -7.96
CA ASN A 138 21.20 -23.35 -8.57
C ASN A 138 19.77 -23.51 -9.10
N THR A 139 18.95 -22.48 -8.93
CA THR A 139 17.64 -22.34 -9.58
C THR A 139 17.84 -21.67 -10.93
N ASP A 140 17.02 -22.05 -11.91
CA ASP A 140 16.94 -21.44 -13.23
C ASP A 140 15.61 -20.69 -13.41
N MET A 141 15.39 -20.16 -14.60
CA MET A 141 14.17 -19.44 -14.96
C MET A 141 12.91 -20.30 -14.76
N ILE A 142 12.93 -21.54 -15.25
CA ILE A 142 11.78 -22.45 -15.21
C ILE A 142 11.42 -22.76 -13.75
N GLU A 143 12.41 -23.10 -12.93
CA GLU A 143 12.20 -23.43 -11.52
C GLU A 143 11.77 -22.21 -10.69
N MET A 144 12.32 -21.01 -10.98
CA MET A 144 11.90 -19.79 -10.30
C MET A 144 10.47 -19.39 -10.68
N ARG A 145 10.05 -19.54 -11.94
CA ARG A 145 8.66 -19.33 -12.35
C ARG A 145 7.72 -20.24 -11.57
N LYS A 146 8.03 -21.54 -11.49
CA LYS A 146 7.26 -22.50 -10.69
C LYS A 146 7.22 -22.12 -9.21
N PHE A 147 8.35 -21.70 -8.64
CA PHE A 147 8.42 -21.25 -7.24
C PHE A 147 7.50 -20.05 -6.98
N LEU A 148 7.52 -19.03 -7.83
CA LEU A 148 6.66 -17.85 -7.71
C LEU A 148 5.19 -18.20 -7.97
N GLY A 149 4.89 -19.02 -8.99
CA GLY A 149 3.55 -19.51 -9.28
C GLY A 149 2.93 -20.29 -8.12
N LEU A 150 3.72 -21.17 -7.47
CA LEU A 150 3.31 -21.85 -6.25
C LEU A 150 3.16 -20.89 -5.05
N GLY A 151 3.95 -19.82 -4.98
CA GLY A 151 3.78 -18.75 -3.99
C GLY A 151 2.45 -18.00 -4.16
N LEU A 152 2.11 -17.65 -5.41
CA LEU A 152 0.84 -17.04 -5.77
C LEU A 152 -0.34 -17.97 -5.48
N LEU A 153 -0.24 -19.26 -5.82
CA LEU A 153 -1.25 -20.27 -5.51
C LEU A 153 -1.39 -20.48 -4.01
N GLN A 154 -0.27 -20.53 -3.30
CA GLN A 154 -0.26 -20.64 -1.85
C GLN A 154 -1.09 -19.52 -1.22
N SER A 155 -1.12 -18.31 -1.79
CA SER A 155 -1.87 -17.16 -1.27
C SER A 155 -3.37 -17.41 -1.12
N GLN A 156 -3.93 -18.32 -1.95
CA GLN A 156 -5.34 -18.71 -1.98
C GLN A 156 -5.68 -19.84 -0.99
N LEU A 157 -4.67 -20.48 -0.40
CA LEU A 157 -4.83 -21.69 0.40
C LEU A 157 -4.43 -21.48 1.87
N LYS A 158 -5.17 -22.11 2.78
CA LYS A 158 -4.90 -22.08 4.23
C LYS A 158 -4.49 -23.46 4.71
N PHE A 159 -3.19 -23.62 4.98
CA PHE A 159 -2.60 -24.82 5.57
C PHE A 159 -1.80 -24.45 6.81
N SER A 160 -1.76 -25.35 7.82
CA SER A 160 -1.05 -25.09 9.08
C SER A 160 0.48 -25.05 8.94
N SER A 161 1.02 -25.58 7.83
CA SER A 161 2.44 -25.60 7.52
C SER A 161 2.64 -25.58 6.01
N ILE A 162 3.70 -24.91 5.54
CA ILE A 162 4.09 -24.89 4.12
C ILE A 162 4.30 -26.32 3.60
N ARG A 163 4.85 -27.22 4.43
CA ARG A 163 5.14 -28.59 4.04
C ARG A 163 3.88 -29.39 3.66
N LYS A 164 2.74 -29.07 4.30
CA LYS A 164 1.47 -29.76 4.05
C LYS A 164 0.92 -29.51 2.65
N LEU A 165 1.25 -28.38 2.03
CA LEU A 165 0.88 -28.10 0.64
C LEU A 165 1.43 -29.15 -0.33
N PHE A 166 2.57 -29.75 0.00
CA PHE A 166 3.25 -30.76 -0.81
C PHE A 166 2.95 -32.19 -0.35
N SER A 167 1.98 -32.37 0.54
CA SER A 167 1.63 -33.69 1.06
C SER A 167 0.86 -34.49 0.01
N ILE A 168 1.09 -35.80 -0.02
CA ILE A 168 0.24 -36.77 -0.75
C ILE A 168 -0.82 -37.41 0.16
N ASP A 169 -0.81 -37.07 1.44
CA ASP A 169 -1.85 -37.44 2.40
C ASP A 169 -3.19 -36.84 1.99
N ALA A 170 -4.24 -37.66 1.94
CA ALA A 170 -5.54 -37.28 1.38
C ALA A 170 -6.15 -36.04 2.05
N LEU A 171 -5.91 -35.82 3.35
CA LEU A 171 -6.43 -34.66 4.09
C LEU A 171 -5.79 -33.34 3.64
N HIS A 172 -4.59 -33.40 3.06
CA HIS A 172 -3.80 -32.23 2.70
C HIS A 172 -3.38 -32.22 1.22
N TYR A 173 -3.90 -33.17 0.43
CA TYR A 173 -3.46 -33.36 -0.94
C TYR A 173 -3.96 -32.22 -1.81
N HIS A 174 -3.01 -31.43 -2.31
CA HIS A 174 -3.26 -30.44 -3.35
C HIS A 174 -2.39 -30.77 -4.56
N PRO A 175 -2.95 -31.30 -5.67
CA PRO A 175 -2.17 -31.93 -6.73
C PRO A 175 -1.15 -31.00 -7.40
N ALA A 176 -1.46 -29.71 -7.50
CA ALA A 176 -0.60 -28.72 -8.15
C ALA A 176 0.77 -28.49 -7.47
N PHE A 177 0.92 -28.72 -6.17
CA PHE A 177 2.19 -28.49 -5.48
C PHE A 177 3.22 -29.60 -5.72
N PRO A 178 2.93 -30.88 -5.39
CA PRO A 178 3.88 -31.97 -5.58
C PRO A 178 4.15 -32.28 -7.05
N SER A 179 3.24 -31.93 -7.98
CA SER A 179 3.48 -32.08 -9.42
C SER A 179 4.52 -31.10 -9.96
N GLN A 180 4.71 -29.95 -9.31
CA GLN A 180 5.56 -28.88 -9.81
C GLN A 180 6.97 -28.91 -9.24
N MET A 181 7.10 -29.11 -7.93
CA MET A 181 8.39 -29.34 -7.28
C MET A 181 8.22 -30.02 -5.93
N SER A 182 9.28 -30.66 -5.44
CA SER A 182 9.26 -31.20 -4.07
C SER A 182 9.18 -30.08 -3.04
N GLY A 183 8.44 -30.29 -1.95
CA GLY A 183 8.40 -29.32 -0.85
C GLY A 183 9.77 -29.07 -0.22
N ARG A 184 10.72 -30.02 -0.35
CA ARG A 184 12.10 -29.82 0.13
C ARG A 184 12.82 -28.79 -0.74
N ARG A 185 12.61 -28.84 -2.05
CA ARG A 185 13.17 -27.87 -2.99
C ARG A 185 12.55 -26.48 -2.81
N PHE A 186 11.22 -26.41 -2.69
CA PHE A 186 10.52 -25.15 -2.41
C PHE A 186 11.07 -24.46 -1.16
N GLU A 187 11.24 -25.19 -0.05
CA GLU A 187 11.82 -24.63 1.18
C GLU A 187 13.29 -24.22 1.03
N GLN A 188 14.09 -24.94 0.23
CA GLN A 188 15.48 -24.53 -0.07
C GLN A 188 15.52 -23.21 -0.83
N ILE A 189 14.71 -23.06 -1.88
CA ILE A 189 14.60 -21.81 -2.65
C ILE A 189 14.09 -20.71 -1.73
N LEU A 190 12.97 -20.93 -1.02
CA LEU A 190 12.40 -19.97 -0.08
C LEU A 190 13.41 -19.52 0.98
N ARG A 191 14.28 -20.42 1.47
CA ARG A 191 15.34 -20.09 2.43
C ARG A 191 16.37 -19.12 1.85
N CYS A 192 16.73 -19.29 0.58
CA CYS A 192 17.74 -18.48 -0.10
C CYS A 192 17.17 -17.27 -0.85
N PHE A 193 15.85 -17.21 -1.04
CA PHE A 193 15.16 -16.17 -1.81
C PHE A 193 15.55 -14.77 -1.37
N CYS A 194 16.14 -14.01 -2.28
CA CYS A 194 16.54 -12.62 -2.09
C CYS A 194 16.75 -11.94 -3.44
N VAL A 195 17.00 -10.63 -3.37
CA VAL A 195 17.34 -9.76 -4.49
C VAL A 195 18.68 -9.09 -4.22
N GLU A 196 19.14 -8.28 -5.17
CA GLU A 196 20.43 -7.61 -5.08
C GLU A 196 20.46 -6.65 -3.89
N GLU A 197 21.55 -6.72 -3.12
CA GLU A 197 21.79 -5.89 -1.94
C GLU A 197 22.78 -4.78 -2.31
N GLU A 198 22.40 -3.54 -2.04
CA GLU A 198 23.29 -2.39 -2.20
C GLU A 198 24.39 -2.41 -1.14
N ASN A 199 25.60 -2.02 -1.53
CA ASN A 199 26.71 -1.83 -0.60
C ASN A 199 26.65 -0.44 0.04
N SER A 200 25.62 -0.22 0.87
CA SER A 200 25.37 1.05 1.55
C SER A 200 24.99 0.83 3.01
N SER A 201 24.99 1.92 3.79
CA SER A 201 24.41 1.93 5.15
C SER A 201 22.88 2.05 5.13
N ASP A 202 22.24 2.10 3.94
CA ASP A 202 20.79 2.26 3.85
C ASP A 202 20.10 1.06 4.55
N PRO A 203 19.19 1.32 5.49
CA PRO A 203 18.27 0.34 6.04
C PRO A 203 17.59 -0.60 5.04
N LEU A 204 17.26 -0.06 3.86
CA LEU A 204 16.56 -0.73 2.79
C LEU A 204 17.50 -1.37 1.77
N ARG A 205 18.82 -1.33 1.96
CA ARG A 205 19.82 -1.85 1.02
C ARG A 205 19.52 -3.23 0.45
N LYS A 206 18.85 -4.10 1.21
CA LYS A 206 18.46 -5.47 0.82
C LYS A 206 17.39 -5.56 -0.26
N ILE A 207 16.66 -4.48 -0.49
CA ILE A 207 15.56 -4.41 -1.47
C ILE A 207 15.60 -3.14 -2.30
N LYS A 208 16.47 -2.16 -1.99
CA LYS A 208 16.44 -0.82 -2.61
C LYS A 208 16.48 -0.88 -4.13
N ILE A 209 17.47 -1.59 -4.67
CA ILE A 209 17.65 -1.77 -6.13
C ILE A 209 16.40 -2.39 -6.77
N PHE A 210 15.87 -3.44 -6.14
CA PHE A 210 14.68 -4.14 -6.63
C PHE A 210 13.40 -3.30 -6.54
N LEU A 211 13.24 -2.55 -5.46
CA LEU A 211 12.11 -1.65 -5.23
C LEU A 211 12.11 -0.52 -6.26
N ASP A 212 13.26 0.13 -6.46
CA ASP A 212 13.40 1.21 -7.45
C ASP A 212 13.12 0.72 -8.86
N LEU A 213 13.63 -0.48 -9.20
CA LEU A 213 13.35 -1.12 -10.50
C LEU A 213 11.85 -1.32 -10.72
N LEU A 214 11.14 -1.87 -9.74
CA LEU A 214 9.69 -2.10 -9.88
C LEU A 214 8.88 -0.80 -9.90
N ILE A 215 9.24 0.20 -9.10
CA ILE A 215 8.60 1.53 -9.15
C ILE A 215 8.77 2.15 -10.54
N GLN A 216 9.97 2.07 -11.13
CA GLN A 216 10.20 2.53 -12.50
C GLN A 216 9.33 1.76 -13.50
N LYS A 217 9.22 0.44 -13.38
CA LYS A 217 8.34 -0.35 -14.25
C LYS A 217 6.86 0.02 -14.07
N PHE A 218 6.40 0.29 -12.85
CA PHE A 218 5.03 0.73 -12.61
C PHE A 218 4.74 2.09 -13.26
N ALA A 219 5.66 3.05 -13.12
CA ALA A 219 5.53 4.37 -13.74
C ALA A 219 5.63 4.34 -15.27
N ASN A 220 6.46 3.46 -15.83
CA ASN A 220 6.62 3.29 -17.28
C ASN A 220 5.49 2.46 -17.92
N ALA A 221 4.67 1.80 -17.13
CA ALA A 221 3.59 0.97 -17.64
C ALA A 221 2.26 1.71 -17.81
N TYR A 222 2.05 2.78 -17.04
CA TYR A 222 0.79 3.51 -17.01
C TYR A 222 0.98 5.00 -16.70
N ALA A 223 0.42 5.86 -17.54
CA ALA A 223 0.26 7.28 -17.27
C ALA A 223 -1.11 7.51 -16.61
N PRO A 224 -1.17 7.98 -15.36
CA PRO A 224 -2.44 8.13 -14.66
C PRO A 224 -3.27 9.30 -15.17
N ASN A 225 -4.58 9.22 -14.95
CA ASN A 225 -5.50 10.34 -15.09
C ASN A 225 -5.18 11.49 -14.11
N GLU A 226 -5.89 12.60 -14.24
CA GLU A 226 -5.66 13.83 -13.46
C GLU A 226 -5.61 13.58 -11.94
N ALA A 227 -6.55 12.78 -11.42
CA ALA A 227 -6.72 12.54 -9.99
C ALA A 227 -5.79 11.46 -9.45
N LEU A 228 -4.95 11.84 -8.47
CA LEU A 228 -4.03 10.98 -7.75
C LEU A 228 -4.36 10.97 -6.25
N SER A 229 -4.16 9.84 -5.58
CA SER A 229 -4.32 9.71 -4.13
C SER A 229 -3.01 9.31 -3.47
N LEU A 230 -2.69 9.95 -2.34
CA LEU A 230 -1.54 9.61 -1.51
C LEU A 230 -2.02 9.22 -0.11
N ASP A 231 -1.61 8.04 0.33
CA ASP A 231 -1.96 7.49 1.64
C ASP A 231 -0.90 6.47 2.09
N GLU A 232 -1.05 5.89 3.29
CA GLU A 232 -0.19 4.82 3.78
C GLU A 232 -0.86 3.43 3.79
N SER A 233 -0.05 2.41 3.47
CA SER A 233 -0.38 0.99 3.64
C SER A 233 0.49 0.36 4.73
N LEU A 234 0.06 -0.79 5.27
CA LEU A 234 0.78 -1.48 6.35
C LEU A 234 0.88 -2.99 6.13
N LEU A 235 2.09 -3.46 5.84
CA LEU A 235 2.37 -4.89 5.69
C LEU A 235 2.71 -5.51 7.04
N LEU A 236 1.81 -6.35 7.54
CA LEU A 236 1.95 -7.07 8.81
C LEU A 236 3.36 -7.64 9.01
N PHE A 237 4.09 -7.24 10.04
CA PHE A 237 5.40 -7.81 10.35
C PHE A 237 5.67 -7.68 11.86
N ARG A 238 5.92 -8.82 12.52
CA ARG A 238 6.20 -8.89 13.95
C ARG A 238 7.64 -9.24 14.30
N GLY A 239 8.48 -9.55 13.30
CA GLY A 239 9.89 -9.86 13.54
C GLY A 239 10.68 -8.63 14.00
N ARG A 240 11.94 -8.85 14.41
CA ARG A 240 12.87 -7.78 14.77
C ARG A 240 13.24 -6.97 13.53
N LEU A 241 12.85 -5.71 13.52
CA LEU A 241 13.13 -4.75 12.45
C LEU A 241 13.05 -3.36 13.05
N TYR A 242 14.11 -2.55 12.90
CA TYR A 242 14.19 -1.28 13.61
C TYR A 242 13.17 -0.24 13.10
N PHE A 243 12.75 -0.32 11.83
CA PHE A 243 11.74 0.56 11.24
C PHE A 243 10.33 -0.06 11.20
N ARG A 244 10.08 -1.07 12.04
CA ARG A 244 8.73 -1.57 12.26
C ARG A 244 7.91 -0.46 12.92
N THR A 245 6.70 -0.27 12.43
CA THR A 245 5.76 0.74 12.93
C THR A 245 4.58 0.08 13.63
N TYR A 246 4.05 0.77 14.63
CA TYR A 246 2.74 0.48 15.20
C TYR A 246 1.72 1.49 14.67
N MET A 247 0.61 0.99 14.12
CA MET A 247 -0.52 1.82 13.68
C MET A 247 -1.82 1.29 14.30
N LYS A 248 -2.32 2.01 15.30
CA LYS A 248 -3.50 1.61 16.09
C LYS A 248 -4.75 1.36 15.25
N GLY A 249 -4.96 2.17 14.20
CA GLY A 249 -6.13 2.13 13.32
C GLY A 249 -6.13 1.01 12.27
N LYS A 250 -4.97 0.39 11.99
CA LYS A 250 -4.87 -0.65 10.95
C LYS A 250 -5.13 -2.04 11.54
N LYS A 251 -5.76 -2.93 10.75
CA LYS A 251 -6.03 -4.32 11.14
C LYS A 251 -4.75 -5.05 11.57
N ALA A 252 -3.68 -4.86 10.81
CA ALA A 252 -2.35 -5.35 11.13
C ALA A 252 -1.59 -4.31 11.95
N LYS A 253 -1.88 -4.19 13.26
CA LYS A 253 -1.32 -3.10 14.10
C LYS A 253 0.21 -2.94 14.07
N TYR A 254 0.98 -3.99 13.79
CA TYR A 254 2.44 -3.95 13.71
C TYR A 254 2.90 -4.35 12.31
N GLY A 255 3.70 -3.51 11.66
CA GLY A 255 4.14 -3.81 10.31
C GLY A 255 5.20 -2.88 9.73
N ILE A 256 5.47 -3.11 8.46
CA ILE A 256 6.29 -2.25 7.60
C ILE A 256 5.34 -1.28 6.92
N LYS A 257 5.46 0.00 7.24
CA LYS A 257 4.64 1.08 6.68
C LYS A 257 5.20 1.50 5.32
N PHE A 258 4.31 1.63 4.36
CA PHE A 258 4.61 2.22 3.05
C PHE A 258 3.80 3.50 2.88
N TYR A 259 4.40 4.47 2.22
CA TYR A 259 3.70 5.62 1.66
C TYR A 259 3.50 5.35 0.18
N GLU A 260 2.26 5.43 -0.29
CA GLU A 260 1.90 5.02 -1.64
C GLU A 260 1.24 6.16 -2.39
N LEU A 261 1.62 6.33 -3.65
CA LEU A 261 0.92 7.17 -4.61
C LEU A 261 0.16 6.26 -5.57
N CYS A 262 -1.14 6.47 -5.70
CA CYS A 262 -2.00 5.71 -6.60
C CYS A 262 -2.82 6.62 -7.50
N SER A 263 -3.30 6.07 -8.64
CA SER A 263 -4.44 6.67 -9.33
C SER A 263 -5.69 6.57 -8.47
N ALA A 264 -6.69 7.42 -8.70
CA ALA A 264 -8.00 7.31 -8.04
C ALA A 264 -8.69 5.94 -8.26
N GLN A 265 -8.31 5.24 -9.34
CA GLN A 265 -8.80 3.90 -9.66
C GLN A 265 -8.05 2.78 -8.94
N GLY A 266 -6.91 3.08 -8.31
CA GLY A 266 -6.12 2.16 -7.49
C GLY A 266 -4.91 1.54 -8.20
N TYR A 267 -4.46 2.08 -9.33
CA TYR A 267 -3.17 1.69 -9.91
C TYR A 267 -2.03 2.25 -9.05
N VAL A 268 -1.11 1.40 -8.60
CA VAL A 268 0.00 1.83 -7.73
C VAL A 268 1.12 2.42 -8.57
N LEU A 269 1.41 3.70 -8.37
CA LEU A 269 2.35 4.49 -9.17
C LEU A 269 3.74 4.58 -8.53
N ASN A 270 3.79 4.76 -7.21
CA ASN A 270 5.02 4.96 -6.47
C ASN A 270 4.86 4.46 -5.03
N ILE A 271 5.95 3.98 -4.43
CA ILE A 271 5.98 3.41 -3.08
C ILE A 271 7.25 3.89 -2.38
N GLU A 272 7.13 4.47 -1.19
CA GLU A 272 8.28 4.76 -0.32
C GLU A 272 8.14 4.01 1.01
N VAL A 273 9.12 3.18 1.37
CA VAL A 273 9.12 2.43 2.63
C VAL A 273 9.55 3.33 3.77
N TYR A 274 8.76 3.39 4.84
CA TYR A 274 9.18 4.08 6.06
C TYR A 274 10.41 3.39 6.67
N LYS A 275 11.48 4.16 6.89
CA LYS A 275 12.75 3.68 7.45
C LYS A 275 13.22 4.42 8.71
N GLY A 276 12.33 5.12 9.41
CA GLY A 276 12.68 5.84 10.66
C GLY A 276 13.52 7.11 10.46
N HIS A 277 14.78 6.97 10.02
CA HIS A 277 15.75 8.05 9.83
C HIS A 277 15.67 8.68 8.43
N ARG A 278 15.95 9.98 8.31
CA ARG A 278 15.53 10.82 7.19
C ARG A 278 16.64 11.76 6.75
N GLU A 279 17.03 11.69 5.48
CA GLU A 279 17.66 12.80 4.79
C GLU A 279 16.54 13.79 4.44
N ASN A 280 16.50 14.92 5.14
CA ASN A 280 15.58 16.00 4.80
C ASN A 280 16.36 17.09 4.05
N ASP A 281 15.72 17.70 3.07
CA ASP A 281 16.12 19.02 2.59
C ASP A 281 15.99 20.01 3.77
N GLU A 282 17.03 20.82 4.02
CA GLU A 282 17.07 21.80 5.11
C GLU A 282 15.86 22.75 5.08
N ASN A 283 15.23 22.95 3.91
CA ASN A 283 14.11 23.86 3.71
C ASN A 283 12.72 23.20 3.72
N MET A 284 12.62 21.90 4.00
CA MET A 284 11.34 21.18 4.01
C MET A 284 11.13 20.39 5.30
N THR A 285 9.89 20.37 5.77
CA THR A 285 9.50 19.36 6.75
C THR A 285 9.60 17.98 6.12
N THR A 286 9.73 16.91 6.92
CA THR A 286 9.79 15.57 6.32
C THR A 286 8.55 15.25 5.49
N ILE A 287 7.36 15.60 5.96
CA ILE A 287 6.12 15.27 5.26
C ILE A 287 6.09 15.95 3.90
N GLU A 288 6.52 17.21 3.82
CA GLU A 288 6.68 17.91 2.54
C GLU A 288 7.68 17.20 1.63
N SER A 289 8.85 16.85 2.15
CA SER A 289 9.90 16.17 1.38
C SER A 289 9.43 14.80 0.86
N LEU A 290 8.70 14.04 1.68
CA LEU A 290 8.08 12.76 1.31
C LEU A 290 7.07 12.92 0.17
N VAL A 291 6.13 13.86 0.30
CA VAL A 291 5.11 14.09 -0.73
C VAL A 291 5.77 14.54 -2.04
N MET A 292 6.78 15.40 -1.96
CA MET A 292 7.54 15.86 -3.14
C MET A 292 8.29 14.71 -3.84
N ARG A 293 8.92 13.80 -3.08
CA ARG A 293 9.59 12.60 -3.64
C ARG A 293 8.60 11.66 -4.32
N LEU A 294 7.48 11.35 -3.67
CA LEU A 294 6.45 10.48 -4.23
C LEU A 294 5.86 11.07 -5.53
N MET A 295 5.62 12.38 -5.54
CA MET A 295 5.06 13.12 -6.67
C MET A 295 6.06 13.47 -7.76
N GLN A 296 7.36 13.25 -7.58
CA GLN A 296 8.42 13.81 -8.43
C GLN A 296 8.20 13.60 -9.94
N SER A 297 7.75 12.41 -10.35
CA SER A 297 7.46 12.06 -11.75
C SER A 297 6.15 12.63 -12.30
N TYR A 298 5.31 13.21 -11.44
CA TYR A 298 3.96 13.71 -11.71
C TYR A 298 3.83 15.23 -11.48
N LEU A 299 4.87 15.89 -10.96
CA LEU A 299 4.89 17.35 -10.83
C LEU A 299 4.88 18.05 -12.20
N ASN A 300 4.30 19.24 -12.26
CA ASN A 300 4.20 20.10 -13.44
C ASN A 300 3.35 19.57 -14.60
N LYS A 301 2.59 18.50 -14.39
CA LYS A 301 1.74 17.87 -15.42
C LYS A 301 0.25 18.20 -15.31
N GLY A 302 -0.15 19.08 -14.37
CA GLY A 302 -1.56 19.45 -14.18
C GLY A 302 -2.38 18.46 -13.37
N HIS A 303 -1.74 17.53 -12.64
CA HIS A 303 -2.46 16.58 -11.77
C HIS A 303 -3.14 17.27 -10.58
N HIS A 304 -4.11 16.55 -10.00
CA HIS A 304 -4.78 16.87 -8.76
C HIS A 304 -4.50 15.80 -7.71
N LEU A 305 -3.72 16.17 -6.69
CA LEU A 305 -3.39 15.30 -5.57
C LEU A 305 -4.45 15.37 -4.45
N PHE A 306 -4.96 14.20 -4.08
CA PHE A 306 -5.83 13.99 -2.95
C PHE A 306 -5.06 13.30 -1.82
N MET A 307 -5.17 13.84 -0.61
CA MET A 307 -4.39 13.37 0.53
C MET A 307 -5.11 13.62 1.85
N ASP A 308 -4.82 12.78 2.83
CA ASP A 308 -5.45 12.82 4.15
C ASP A 308 -4.93 14.00 5.01
N ASN A 309 -5.38 14.06 6.26
CA ASN A 309 -4.97 15.11 7.18
C ASN A 309 -3.53 14.94 7.73
N TYR A 310 -2.94 13.74 7.67
CA TYR A 310 -1.55 13.49 8.06
C TYR A 310 -0.57 14.19 7.09
N TYR A 311 -0.85 14.19 5.79
CA TYR A 311 0.02 14.88 4.82
C TYR A 311 -0.28 16.37 4.69
N ASN A 312 -1.56 16.75 4.83
CA ASN A 312 -2.01 18.06 4.32
C ASN A 312 -1.65 19.26 5.20
N SER A 313 -1.11 20.29 4.55
CA SER A 313 -0.71 21.55 5.17
C SER A 313 -0.73 22.69 4.14
N LEU A 314 -0.88 23.92 4.65
CA LEU A 314 -0.90 25.13 3.82
C LEU A 314 0.44 25.37 3.08
N PRO A 315 1.62 25.26 3.73
CA PRO A 315 2.91 25.41 3.02
C PRO A 315 3.12 24.38 1.91
N LEU A 316 2.82 23.09 2.17
CA LEU A 316 2.92 22.04 1.16
C LEU A 316 2.00 22.30 -0.04
N SER A 317 0.77 22.71 0.23
CA SER A 317 -0.22 23.00 -0.82
C SER A 317 0.25 24.14 -1.73
N ASN A 318 0.84 25.20 -1.16
CA ASN A 318 1.41 26.30 -1.93
C ASN A 318 2.62 25.85 -2.76
N LYS A 319 3.50 24.99 -2.20
CA LYS A 319 4.63 24.39 -2.93
C LYS A 319 4.14 23.56 -4.13
N LEU A 320 3.19 22.65 -3.93
CA LEU A 320 2.60 21.83 -5.00
C LEU A 320 1.90 22.68 -6.06
N LEU A 321 1.21 23.74 -5.64
CA LEU A 321 0.56 24.68 -6.56
C LEU A 321 1.58 25.43 -7.45
N SER A 322 2.76 25.75 -6.92
CA SER A 322 3.85 26.33 -7.72
C SER A 322 4.43 25.32 -8.74
N LYS A 323 4.25 24.02 -8.50
CA LYS A 323 4.61 22.91 -9.38
C LYS A 323 3.42 22.41 -10.22
N LYS A 324 2.50 23.31 -10.56
CA LYS A 324 1.29 23.05 -11.37
C LYS A 324 0.52 21.80 -10.94
N THR A 325 0.35 21.62 -9.64
CA THR A 325 -0.36 20.47 -9.05
C THR A 325 -1.43 21.00 -8.09
N HIS A 326 -2.69 20.66 -8.35
CA HIS A 326 -3.77 20.96 -7.43
C HIS A 326 -3.74 20.02 -6.21
N VAL A 327 -4.27 20.48 -5.08
CA VAL A 327 -4.34 19.70 -3.84
C VAL A 327 -5.75 19.78 -3.30
N THR A 328 -6.30 18.67 -2.83
CA THR A 328 -7.53 18.67 -2.02
C THR A 328 -7.45 17.58 -0.95
N GLY A 329 -7.75 17.94 0.29
CA GLY A 329 -7.61 16.99 1.38
C GLY A 329 -8.19 17.50 2.69
N THR A 330 -8.40 16.59 3.63
CA THR A 330 -8.75 16.98 4.99
C THR A 330 -7.58 17.67 5.69
N LEU A 331 -7.84 18.48 6.71
CA LEU A 331 -6.81 19.16 7.52
C LEU A 331 -7.00 18.87 9.01
N ARG A 332 -5.90 18.76 9.75
CA ARG A 332 -5.92 18.82 11.22
C ARG A 332 -6.08 20.26 11.69
N VAL A 333 -6.86 20.46 12.75
CA VAL A 333 -7.15 21.79 13.30
C VAL A 333 -5.92 22.51 13.84
N ASN A 334 -4.91 21.76 14.29
CA ASN A 334 -3.67 22.26 14.86
C ASN A 334 -2.56 22.53 13.84
N ARG A 335 -2.86 22.47 12.52
CA ARG A 335 -1.87 22.87 11.50
C ARG A 335 -1.56 24.36 11.61
N LYS A 336 -0.29 24.71 11.47
CA LYS A 336 0.19 26.10 11.50
C LYS A 336 -0.35 26.90 10.30
N GLY A 337 -0.61 28.18 10.53
CA GLY A 337 -1.04 29.13 9.49
C GLY A 337 -2.52 29.06 9.09
N LEU A 338 -3.37 28.29 9.79
CA LEU A 338 -4.80 28.22 9.49
C LEU A 338 -5.58 29.45 10.01
N PRO A 339 -6.70 29.84 9.35
CA PRO A 339 -7.51 30.98 9.78
C PRO A 339 -8.27 30.67 11.08
N GLN A 340 -7.92 31.35 12.17
CA GLN A 340 -8.54 31.12 13.49
C GLN A 340 -10.06 31.36 13.48
N GLU A 341 -10.53 32.29 12.65
CA GLU A 341 -11.96 32.55 12.44
C GLU A 341 -12.72 31.37 11.81
N ILE A 342 -12.03 30.44 11.15
CA ILE A 342 -12.63 29.21 10.61
C ILE A 342 -12.44 28.07 11.62
N THR A 343 -11.22 27.87 12.11
CA THR A 343 -10.91 26.73 13.00
C THR A 343 -11.74 26.78 14.29
N ARG A 344 -11.86 27.96 14.93
CA ARG A 344 -12.59 28.16 16.20
C ARG A 344 -14.11 28.32 16.04
N ARG A 345 -14.61 28.58 14.83
CA ARG A 345 -16.04 28.83 14.61
C ARG A 345 -16.87 27.59 14.91
N LYS A 346 -17.87 27.75 15.78
CA LYS A 346 -18.86 26.72 16.09
C LYS A 346 -19.94 26.74 15.02
N LEU A 347 -20.11 25.61 14.35
CA LEU A 347 -21.07 25.45 13.26
C LEU A 347 -22.32 24.68 13.71
N ARG A 348 -23.46 24.93 13.05
CA ARG A 348 -24.63 24.03 13.09
C ARG A 348 -24.47 22.90 12.07
N LYS A 349 -25.15 21.78 12.28
CA LYS A 349 -25.09 20.65 11.33
C LYS A 349 -25.57 21.11 9.95
N GLY A 350 -24.77 20.83 8.92
CA GLY A 350 -24.98 21.26 7.54
C GLY A 350 -24.39 22.64 7.21
N GLU A 351 -23.94 23.43 8.20
CA GLU A 351 -23.29 24.71 7.96
C GLU A 351 -21.87 24.49 7.41
N HIS A 352 -21.48 25.37 6.49
CA HIS A 352 -20.20 25.38 5.80
C HIS A 352 -19.69 26.80 5.70
N VAL A 353 -18.40 26.98 6.00
CA VAL A 353 -17.71 28.27 5.99
C VAL A 353 -16.33 28.08 5.41
N TRP A 354 -15.77 29.13 4.81
CA TRP A 354 -14.44 29.08 4.24
C TRP A 354 -13.76 30.44 4.27
N ARG A 355 -12.43 30.40 4.14
CA ARG A 355 -11.57 31.55 3.87
C ARG A 355 -10.53 31.18 2.84
N ARG A 356 -10.05 32.20 2.13
CA ARG A 356 -9.03 32.07 1.11
C ARG A 356 -7.79 32.86 1.50
N GLN A 357 -6.62 32.25 1.33
CA GLN A 357 -5.35 32.96 1.25
C GLN A 357 -4.74 32.64 -0.11
N ASN A 358 -4.44 33.66 -0.90
CA ASN A 358 -3.95 33.49 -2.28
C ASN A 358 -4.85 32.56 -3.11
N GLN A 359 -4.34 31.41 -3.53
CA GLN A 359 -5.06 30.43 -4.37
C GLN A 359 -5.52 29.20 -3.57
N THR A 360 -5.43 29.29 -2.25
CA THR A 360 -5.71 28.18 -1.34
C THR A 360 -6.91 28.53 -0.47
N TYR A 361 -7.91 27.64 -0.48
CA TYR A 361 -9.11 27.76 0.31
C TYR A 361 -9.05 26.78 1.48
N VAL A 362 -9.36 27.27 2.67
CA VAL A 362 -9.57 26.46 3.87
C VAL A 362 -11.04 26.56 4.24
N SER A 363 -11.70 25.42 4.29
CA SER A 363 -13.12 25.32 4.64
C SER A 363 -13.33 24.48 5.89
N LYS A 364 -14.43 24.77 6.59
CA LYS A 364 -14.95 23.99 7.71
C LYS A 364 -16.42 23.68 7.45
N TRP A 365 -16.77 22.41 7.53
CA TRP A 365 -18.12 21.91 7.36
C TRP A 365 -18.51 21.01 8.52
N LYS A 366 -19.75 21.11 9.00
CA LYS A 366 -20.23 20.23 10.07
C LYS A 366 -21.19 19.19 9.54
N ASP A 367 -20.77 17.92 9.52
CA ASP A 367 -21.68 16.78 9.35
C ASP A 367 -22.11 16.23 10.73
N LYS A 368 -21.68 15.02 11.08
CA LYS A 368 -21.74 14.52 12.46
C LYS A 368 -20.66 15.15 13.34
N ARG A 369 -19.50 15.46 12.75
CA ARG A 369 -18.36 16.14 13.36
C ARG A 369 -17.91 17.26 12.42
N ASP A 370 -17.11 18.17 12.95
CA ASP A 370 -16.47 19.21 12.15
C ASP A 370 -15.42 18.56 11.24
N VAL A 371 -15.41 18.95 9.97
CA VAL A 371 -14.45 18.51 8.96
C VAL A 371 -13.79 19.77 8.42
N LEU A 372 -12.48 19.88 8.61
CA LEU A 372 -11.68 20.90 7.95
C LEU A 372 -11.12 20.31 6.64
N CYS A 373 -11.12 21.12 5.59
CA CYS A 373 -10.60 20.76 4.28
C CYS A 373 -9.78 21.92 3.71
N LEU A 374 -8.75 21.57 2.95
CA LEU A 374 -8.01 22.49 2.11
C LEU A 374 -8.22 22.09 0.66
N THR A 375 -8.45 23.07 -0.19
CA THR A 375 -8.45 22.88 -1.64
C THR A 375 -7.79 24.04 -2.36
N THR A 376 -7.10 23.74 -3.46
CA THR A 376 -6.62 24.73 -4.42
C THR A 376 -7.33 24.63 -5.78
N ALA A 377 -8.29 23.70 -5.92
CA ALA A 377 -8.93 23.34 -7.19
C ALA A 377 -10.38 23.83 -7.32
N TYR A 378 -11.02 24.21 -6.21
CA TYR A 378 -12.45 24.51 -6.18
C TYR A 378 -12.76 25.79 -5.42
N HIS A 379 -13.85 26.46 -5.80
CA HIS A 379 -14.53 27.42 -4.95
C HIS A 379 -15.42 26.66 -3.96
N PRO A 380 -15.13 26.70 -2.64
CA PRO A 380 -15.92 25.98 -1.66
C PRO A 380 -17.38 26.42 -1.71
N SER A 381 -18.28 25.48 -1.98
CA SER A 381 -19.71 25.72 -2.08
C SER A 381 -20.50 24.45 -1.83
N MET A 382 -21.71 24.60 -1.30
CA MET A 382 -22.59 23.48 -0.97
C MET A 382 -23.37 23.00 -2.18
N ILE A 383 -23.10 21.78 -2.64
CA ILE A 383 -23.77 21.13 -3.76
C ILE A 383 -24.72 20.02 -3.30
N ASN A 384 -25.73 19.70 -4.10
CA ASN A 384 -26.60 18.55 -3.87
C ASN A 384 -25.89 17.28 -4.34
N THR A 385 -25.90 16.24 -3.50
CA THR A 385 -25.35 14.92 -3.83
C THR A 385 -26.33 13.83 -3.45
N ALA A 386 -26.36 12.73 -4.18
CA ALA A 386 -27.14 11.55 -3.79
C ALA A 386 -26.23 10.54 -3.08
N ASN A 387 -26.70 9.98 -1.96
CA ASN A 387 -26.03 8.81 -1.38
C ASN A 387 -26.37 7.52 -2.16
N ARG A 388 -25.76 6.38 -1.79
CA ARG A 388 -26.06 5.07 -2.43
C ARG A 388 -27.54 4.65 -2.36
N ARG A 389 -28.33 5.24 -1.46
CA ARG A 389 -29.77 5.01 -1.31
C ARG A 389 -30.61 6.08 -2.03
N GLN A 390 -30.00 6.85 -2.94
CA GLN A 390 -30.62 7.95 -3.68
C GLN A 390 -31.20 9.07 -2.81
N GLN A 391 -30.77 9.16 -1.54
CA GLN A 391 -31.19 10.27 -0.68
C GLN A 391 -30.29 11.47 -0.94
N GLU A 392 -30.93 12.60 -1.22
CA GLU A 392 -30.24 13.87 -1.39
C GLU A 392 -29.62 14.34 -0.08
N LYS A 393 -28.34 14.70 -0.14
CA LYS A 393 -27.59 15.31 0.94
C LYS A 393 -26.74 16.45 0.37
N ARG A 394 -26.79 17.61 1.03
CA ARG A 394 -25.90 18.72 0.67
C ARG A 394 -24.53 18.54 1.29
N LYS A 395 -23.48 18.68 0.49
CA LYS A 395 -22.09 18.59 0.91
C LYS A 395 -21.24 19.65 0.19
N PRO A 396 -20.14 20.11 0.79
CA PRO A 396 -19.19 20.96 0.09
C PRO A 396 -18.57 20.23 -1.10
N ILE A 397 -18.41 20.91 -2.24
CA ILE A 397 -17.84 20.34 -3.47
C ILE A 397 -16.45 19.74 -3.25
N GLU A 398 -15.61 20.39 -2.44
CA GLU A 398 -14.26 19.91 -2.12
C GLU A 398 -14.27 18.59 -1.35
N ILE A 399 -15.25 18.40 -0.45
CA ILE A 399 -15.45 17.15 0.29
C ILE A 399 -15.98 16.04 -0.62
N VAL A 400 -16.82 16.39 -1.60
CA VAL A 400 -17.36 15.42 -2.56
C VAL A 400 -16.24 14.87 -3.43
N ASN A 401 -15.41 15.74 -4.01
CA ASN A 401 -14.27 15.34 -4.84
C ASN A 401 -13.20 14.59 -4.02
N TYR A 402 -12.94 15.01 -2.78
CA TYR A 402 -12.06 14.27 -1.88
C TYR A 402 -12.52 12.82 -1.68
N ASN A 403 -13.79 12.60 -1.33
CA ASN A 403 -14.32 11.26 -1.11
C ASN A 403 -14.35 10.38 -2.37
N GLN A 404 -14.41 10.98 -3.56
CA GLN A 404 -14.39 10.26 -4.83
C GLN A 404 -12.99 9.75 -5.19
N ASN A 405 -11.96 10.52 -4.87
CA ASN A 405 -10.61 10.29 -5.40
C ASN A 405 -9.57 9.80 -4.38
N MET A 406 -9.80 9.98 -3.07
CA MET A 406 -8.82 9.60 -2.03
C MET A 406 -8.59 8.09 -1.90
N SER A 407 -9.57 7.25 -2.27
CA SER A 407 -9.55 5.80 -1.96
C SER A 407 -8.71 4.94 -2.91
N GLY A 408 -7.76 5.51 -3.67
CA GLY A 408 -6.92 4.74 -4.60
C GLY A 408 -6.05 3.71 -3.87
N VAL A 409 -5.31 4.15 -2.84
CA VAL A 409 -4.46 3.29 -2.01
C VAL A 409 -5.29 2.21 -1.31
N ASP A 410 -6.36 2.61 -0.60
CA ASP A 410 -7.28 1.68 0.07
C ASP A 410 -7.85 0.60 -0.87
N ARG A 411 -8.12 0.95 -2.14
CA ARG A 411 -8.64 0.00 -3.13
C ARG A 411 -7.57 -1.02 -3.52
N ALA A 412 -6.34 -0.58 -3.78
CA ALA A 412 -5.23 -1.47 -4.08
C ALA A 412 -4.98 -2.44 -2.90
N ASP A 413 -4.91 -1.89 -1.69
CA ASP A 413 -4.73 -2.64 -0.44
C ASP A 413 -5.84 -3.67 -0.23
N GLN A 414 -7.10 -3.26 -0.41
CA GLN A 414 -8.24 -4.15 -0.26
C GLN A 414 -8.13 -5.32 -1.24
N MET A 415 -7.87 -5.05 -2.52
CA MET A 415 -7.82 -6.07 -3.56
C MET A 415 -6.66 -7.05 -3.37
N MET A 416 -5.49 -6.56 -2.96
CA MET A 416 -4.35 -7.40 -2.63
C MET A 416 -4.58 -8.24 -1.36
N SER A 417 -5.30 -7.70 -0.36
CA SER A 417 -5.51 -8.37 0.93
C SER A 417 -6.26 -9.71 0.82
N TYR A 418 -7.11 -9.88 -0.20
CA TYR A 418 -7.85 -11.12 -0.42
C TYR A 418 -6.94 -12.31 -0.79
N TYR A 419 -5.83 -12.05 -1.48
CA TYR A 419 -4.94 -13.08 -2.03
C TYR A 419 -3.47 -12.79 -1.72
N SER A 420 -3.18 -12.30 -0.51
CA SER A 420 -1.84 -11.84 -0.11
C SER A 420 -0.81 -13.00 -0.05
N CYS A 421 0.22 -12.91 -0.90
CA CYS A 421 1.35 -13.83 -1.00
C CYS A 421 2.30 -13.79 0.21
N PRO A 422 2.61 -12.63 0.83
CA PRO A 422 3.45 -12.55 2.02
C PRO A 422 3.08 -13.53 3.15
N ARG A 423 4.02 -14.40 3.55
CA ARG A 423 3.85 -15.38 4.64
C ARG A 423 4.60 -15.02 5.93
N LYS A 424 4.37 -15.81 6.99
CA LYS A 424 5.10 -15.69 8.27
C LYS A 424 6.59 -15.97 8.01
N THR A 425 7.44 -14.99 8.27
CA THR A 425 8.89 -15.08 8.11
C THR A 425 9.56 -14.14 9.10
N ILE A 426 10.77 -14.49 9.54
CA ILE A 426 11.63 -13.59 10.32
C ILE A 426 12.43 -12.62 9.44
N ARG A 427 12.45 -12.84 8.12
CA ARG A 427 13.22 -12.02 7.15
C ARG A 427 12.28 -11.04 6.46
N TRP A 428 12.31 -9.79 6.91
CA TRP A 428 11.45 -8.70 6.44
C TRP A 428 11.49 -8.51 4.92
N TYR A 429 12.69 -8.54 4.32
CA TYR A 429 12.88 -8.25 2.90
C TYR A 429 12.16 -9.24 1.97
N LYS A 430 12.09 -10.53 2.35
CA LYS A 430 11.30 -11.54 1.61
C LYS A 430 9.82 -11.17 1.59
N LYS A 431 9.34 -10.60 2.69
CA LYS A 431 7.95 -10.19 2.83
C LYS A 431 7.64 -9.03 1.89
N ILE A 432 8.55 -8.07 1.77
CA ILE A 432 8.44 -6.96 0.81
C ILE A 432 8.49 -7.48 -0.63
N ILE A 433 9.42 -8.38 -0.98
CA ILE A 433 9.51 -8.93 -2.35
C ILE A 433 8.19 -9.61 -2.75
N PHE A 434 7.60 -10.43 -1.88
CA PHE A 434 6.28 -11.05 -2.16
C PHE A 434 5.13 -10.04 -2.18
N HIS A 435 5.21 -8.96 -1.42
CA HIS A 435 4.21 -7.90 -1.47
C HIS A 435 4.29 -7.14 -2.82
N LEU A 436 5.50 -6.82 -3.28
CA LEU A 436 5.72 -6.21 -4.59
C LEU A 436 5.29 -7.13 -5.74
N LEU A 437 5.38 -8.45 -5.57
CA LEU A 437 4.79 -9.41 -6.49
C LEU A 437 3.25 -9.28 -6.53
N ASP A 438 2.59 -9.14 -5.38
CA ASP A 438 1.14 -8.88 -5.36
C ASP A 438 0.78 -7.54 -6.01
N VAL A 439 1.59 -6.49 -5.80
CA VAL A 439 1.42 -5.18 -6.48
C VAL A 439 1.58 -5.33 -8.00
N ALA A 440 2.56 -6.08 -8.48
CA ALA A 440 2.76 -6.32 -9.91
C ALA A 440 1.59 -7.11 -10.53
N VAL A 441 1.05 -8.11 -9.81
CA VAL A 441 -0.16 -8.84 -10.26
C VAL A 441 -1.38 -7.91 -10.29
N TRP A 442 -1.53 -7.02 -9.32
CA TRP A 442 -2.61 -6.04 -9.28
C TRP A 442 -2.50 -4.99 -10.39
N ASN A 443 -1.33 -4.37 -10.57
CA ASN A 443 -1.09 -3.38 -11.61
C ASN A 443 -1.24 -3.98 -13.02
N SER A 444 -0.75 -5.21 -13.25
CA SER A 444 -0.96 -5.88 -14.54
C SER A 444 -2.43 -6.24 -14.78
N PHE A 445 -3.18 -6.63 -13.75
CA PHE A 445 -4.63 -6.82 -13.85
C PHE A 445 -5.35 -5.52 -14.23
N TYR A 446 -4.96 -4.40 -13.62
CA TYR A 446 -5.50 -3.08 -13.94
C TYR A 446 -5.30 -2.75 -15.43
N ILE A 447 -4.07 -2.88 -15.92
CA ILE A 447 -3.71 -2.63 -17.32
C ILE A 447 -4.48 -3.58 -18.26
N PHE A 448 -4.57 -4.86 -17.92
CA PHE A 448 -5.32 -5.83 -18.71
C PHE A 448 -6.79 -5.45 -18.85
N LYS A 449 -7.43 -5.02 -17.75
CA LYS A 449 -8.84 -4.59 -17.73
C LYS A 449 -9.07 -3.36 -18.57
N GLU A 450 -8.17 -2.38 -18.47
CA GLU A 450 -8.25 -1.14 -19.24
C GLU A 450 -8.00 -1.38 -20.74
N LYS A 451 -7.02 -2.23 -21.09
CA LYS A 451 -6.70 -2.55 -22.50
C LYS A 451 -7.81 -3.32 -23.20
N THR A 452 -8.35 -4.35 -22.54
CA THR A 452 -9.21 -5.34 -23.18
C THR A 452 -10.70 -5.09 -22.96
N GLY A 453 -11.07 -4.24 -21.99
CA GLY A 453 -12.46 -4.11 -21.52
C GLY A 453 -13.04 -5.40 -20.91
N SER A 454 -12.20 -6.41 -20.67
CA SER A 454 -12.62 -7.73 -20.21
C SER A 454 -13.40 -7.65 -18.90
N GLN A 455 -14.39 -8.52 -18.70
CA GLN A 455 -15.12 -8.64 -17.44
C GLN A 455 -14.48 -9.64 -16.46
N MET A 456 -13.31 -10.19 -16.80
CA MET A 456 -12.54 -11.09 -15.94
C MET A 456 -12.35 -10.49 -14.54
N LYS A 457 -12.56 -11.32 -13.51
CA LYS A 457 -12.35 -10.97 -12.11
C LYS A 457 -10.87 -11.09 -11.75
N TYR A 458 -10.45 -10.38 -10.72
CA TYR A 458 -9.06 -10.39 -10.25
C TYR A 458 -8.55 -11.80 -9.93
N ILE A 459 -9.39 -12.65 -9.32
CA ILE A 459 -9.03 -14.03 -9.00
C ILE A 459 -8.79 -14.88 -10.26
N GLU A 460 -9.62 -14.73 -11.29
CA GLU A 460 -9.50 -15.46 -12.56
C GLU A 460 -8.22 -15.06 -13.29
N TYR A 461 -7.90 -13.76 -13.31
CA TYR A 461 -6.66 -13.23 -13.86
C TYR A 461 -5.43 -13.78 -13.11
N ARG A 462 -5.47 -13.78 -11.78
CA ARG A 462 -4.40 -14.34 -10.95
C ARG A 462 -4.21 -15.85 -11.19
N GLU A 463 -5.30 -16.61 -11.30
CA GLU A 463 -5.23 -18.03 -11.64
C GLU A 463 -4.66 -18.29 -13.04
N ALA A 464 -4.97 -17.44 -14.03
CA ALA A 464 -4.38 -17.53 -15.36
C ALA A 464 -2.85 -17.33 -15.33
N ILE A 465 -2.36 -16.37 -14.52
CA ILE A 465 -0.93 -16.20 -14.27
C ILE A 465 -0.34 -17.42 -13.57
N ILE A 466 -0.99 -17.91 -12.50
CA ILE A 466 -0.53 -19.11 -11.78
C ILE A 466 -0.35 -20.29 -12.73
N ARG A 467 -1.36 -20.59 -13.56
CA ARG A 467 -1.32 -21.68 -14.56
C ARG A 467 -0.21 -21.50 -15.61
N SER A 468 0.21 -20.26 -15.88
CA SER A 468 1.27 -19.97 -16.85
C SER A 468 2.67 -20.01 -16.22
N LEU A 469 2.77 -19.89 -14.90
CA LEU A 469 4.02 -19.96 -14.14
C LEU A 469 4.32 -21.39 -13.63
N THR A 470 3.29 -22.20 -13.40
CA THR A 470 3.36 -23.60 -12.96
C THR A 470 3.07 -24.55 -14.09
#